data_AF-A0A2Z4JXG9-F1
#
_entry.id   AF-A0A2Z4JXG9-F1
#
_cell.length_a   1.000
_cell.length_b   1.000
_cell.length_c   1.000
_cell.angle_alpha   90.00
_cell.angle_beta   90.00
_cell.angle_gamma   90.00
#
_symmetry.space_group_name_H-M   'P 1'
#
loop_
_entity.id
_entity.type
_entity.pdbx_description
1 polymer ?
#
loop_
_entity_poly.entity_id
_entity_poly.type
_entity_poly.pdbx_seq_one_letter_code
_entity_poly.pdbx_strand_id
1 'polypeptide(L)'
;MKTAITELFGIQHPIIQGGMHYVGFAEMAAAVSNAGGLGIITGLTLGTPEKLANEIARCKDMTDKPFGVNLTFLPTVNAPDYPGLVKAIIDGGVKAVETAGNNPAQVLPFFKDAGVKVIHKCTSVRHALKAQSIGCDAVSVDGFECGGHPGEDDVPNFILLPRAADELEIPFVSSGGMADGRSLVASLAMGAEGMNMGTRFIATKEAPVHENVKAAIVAASELDTRLVMRPLRNTERVMTNDAVEELLKIEKEKGADLKFEDIIEQVAGVYPRIMAEGDMDAGAWSCGMVAGLINDIPTCKELIDRIMAEAEEIISKRMSGMLA
;
A
#
# COMPACT_ATOMS: atom_id res chain seq x y z
N MET A 1 -6.77 10.48 -18.32
CA MET A 1 -5.77 9.49 -18.76
C MET A 1 -6.38 8.12 -18.64
N LYS A 2 -6.29 7.27 -19.68
CA LYS A 2 -6.84 5.91 -19.69
C LYS A 2 -5.67 4.92 -19.77
N THR A 3 -5.62 3.97 -18.85
CA THR A 3 -4.58 2.93 -18.72
C THR A 3 -5.25 1.56 -18.53
N ALA A 4 -4.49 0.47 -18.68
CA ALA A 4 -5.01 -0.88 -18.44
C ALA A 4 -5.56 -1.05 -17.01
N ILE A 5 -4.98 -0.35 -16.02
CA ILE A 5 -5.45 -0.36 -14.62
C ILE A 5 -6.79 0.37 -14.47
N THR A 6 -6.97 1.52 -15.13
CA THR A 6 -8.28 2.20 -15.11
C THR A 6 -9.38 1.35 -15.71
N GLU A 7 -9.09 0.61 -16.79
CA GLU A 7 -10.04 -0.28 -17.44
C GLU A 7 -10.32 -1.53 -16.60
N LEU A 8 -9.28 -2.14 -16.01
CA LEU A 8 -9.40 -3.37 -15.24
C LEU A 8 -10.30 -3.20 -14.01
N PHE A 9 -10.17 -2.08 -13.29
CA PHE A 9 -10.91 -1.82 -12.06
C PHE A 9 -12.10 -0.87 -12.23
N GLY A 10 -12.30 -0.31 -13.43
CA GLY A 10 -13.38 0.65 -13.69
C GLY A 10 -13.25 1.96 -12.92
N ILE A 11 -12.02 2.44 -12.73
CA ILE A 11 -11.70 3.67 -11.99
C ILE A 11 -11.33 4.81 -12.95
N GLN A 12 -11.44 6.06 -12.49
CA GLN A 12 -11.22 7.24 -13.32
C GLN A 12 -9.74 7.59 -13.48
N HIS A 13 -8.95 7.39 -12.42
CA HIS A 13 -7.54 7.75 -12.36
C HIS A 13 -6.70 6.52 -12.03
N PRO A 14 -5.50 6.35 -12.62
CA PRO A 14 -4.63 5.20 -12.41
C PRO A 14 -3.88 5.28 -11.08
N ILE A 15 -4.63 5.52 -10.00
CA ILE A 15 -4.14 5.78 -8.64
C ILE A 15 -4.86 4.83 -7.70
N ILE A 16 -4.08 4.06 -6.95
CA ILE A 16 -4.56 3.09 -5.97
C ILE A 16 -4.10 3.54 -4.58
N GLN A 17 -5.02 3.50 -3.61
CA GLN A 17 -4.66 3.49 -2.19
C GLN A 17 -4.55 2.04 -1.75
N GLY A 18 -3.34 1.55 -1.50
CA GLY A 18 -3.09 0.15 -1.13
C GLY A 18 -3.51 -0.17 0.29
N GLY A 19 -3.48 -1.44 0.69
CA GLY A 19 -3.76 -1.86 2.05
C GLY A 19 -2.86 -1.15 3.08
N MET A 20 -3.48 -0.51 4.06
CA MET A 20 -2.82 0.24 5.13
C MET A 20 -3.39 -0.20 6.48
N HIS A 21 -2.62 -0.98 7.23
CA HIS A 21 -3.04 -1.50 8.53
C HIS A 21 -3.36 -0.34 9.50
N TYR A 22 -4.57 -0.37 10.09
CA TYR A 22 -5.10 0.67 10.97
C TYR A 22 -5.33 2.04 10.31
N VAL A 23 -5.39 2.11 8.98
CA VAL A 23 -5.76 3.34 8.24
C VAL A 23 -6.83 3.07 7.18
N GLY A 24 -6.76 1.94 6.49
CA GLY A 24 -7.69 1.56 5.42
C GLY A 24 -9.06 1.12 5.94
N PHE A 25 -9.81 2.05 6.52
CA PHE A 25 -11.21 1.89 6.90
C PHE A 25 -12.15 2.43 5.80
N ALA A 26 -13.45 2.30 6.01
CA ALA A 26 -14.49 2.74 5.07
C ALA A 26 -14.32 4.20 4.65
N GLU A 27 -14.00 5.12 5.57
CA GLU A 27 -13.85 6.55 5.28
C GLU A 27 -12.68 6.82 4.32
N MET A 28 -11.55 6.17 4.53
CA MET A 28 -10.37 6.28 3.68
C MET A 28 -10.65 5.72 2.28
N ALA A 29 -11.19 4.50 2.22
CA ALA A 29 -11.49 3.85 0.95
C ALA A 29 -12.56 4.61 0.14
N ALA A 30 -13.62 5.08 0.79
CA ALA A 30 -14.66 5.87 0.15
C ALA A 30 -14.14 7.23 -0.35
N ALA A 31 -13.29 7.91 0.43
CA ALA A 31 -12.71 9.20 0.02
C ALA A 31 -11.87 9.07 -1.26
N VAL A 32 -11.01 8.05 -1.34
CA VAL A 32 -10.19 7.78 -2.53
C VAL A 32 -11.05 7.39 -3.73
N SER A 33 -12.06 6.53 -3.52
CA SER A 33 -12.95 6.07 -4.59
C SER A 33 -13.80 7.23 -5.13
N ASN A 34 -14.31 8.10 -4.26
CA ASN A 34 -15.03 9.33 -4.64
C ASN A 34 -14.14 10.34 -5.37
N ALA A 35 -12.84 10.37 -5.06
CA ALA A 35 -11.84 11.16 -5.78
C ALA A 35 -11.41 10.54 -7.12
N GLY A 36 -11.94 9.36 -7.48
CA GLY A 36 -11.74 8.72 -8.78
C GLY A 36 -10.60 7.70 -8.85
N GLY A 37 -9.89 7.45 -7.74
CA GLY A 37 -8.94 6.35 -7.62
C GLY A 37 -9.60 5.03 -7.20
N LEU A 38 -8.79 4.03 -6.88
CA LEU A 38 -9.24 2.80 -6.21
C LEU A 38 -8.93 2.88 -4.72
N GLY A 39 -9.95 3.09 -3.89
CA GLY A 39 -9.83 2.99 -2.44
C GLY A 39 -9.88 1.54 -1.97
N ILE A 40 -9.16 1.20 -0.90
CA ILE A 40 -9.04 -0.18 -0.41
C ILE A 40 -9.20 -0.25 1.11
N ILE A 41 -10.20 -1.03 1.55
CA ILE A 41 -10.37 -1.42 2.96
C ILE A 41 -9.34 -2.49 3.32
N THR A 42 -8.72 -2.40 4.50
CA THR A 42 -7.71 -3.36 4.95
C THR A 42 -8.33 -4.45 5.81
N GLY A 43 -8.59 -5.62 5.24
CA GLY A 43 -9.38 -6.68 5.88
C GLY A 43 -8.83 -7.14 7.24
N LEU A 44 -7.51 -7.28 7.37
CA LEU A 44 -6.89 -7.72 8.62
C LEU A 44 -6.97 -6.71 9.77
N THR A 45 -7.23 -5.43 9.49
CA THR A 45 -7.47 -4.44 10.54
C THR A 45 -8.78 -4.71 11.29
N LEU A 46 -9.77 -5.30 10.61
CA LEU A 46 -11.07 -5.61 11.18
C LEU A 46 -11.03 -6.91 12.02
N GLY A 47 -10.11 -7.82 11.69
CA GLY A 47 -9.81 -9.04 12.43
C GLY A 47 -10.81 -10.20 12.24
N THR A 48 -12.10 -9.93 12.02
CA THR A 48 -13.12 -10.98 11.81
C THR A 48 -13.93 -10.78 10.52
N PRO A 49 -14.46 -11.87 9.92
CA PRO A 49 -15.34 -11.78 8.74
C PRO A 49 -16.56 -10.89 8.94
N GLU A 50 -17.18 -10.95 10.12
CA GLU A 50 -18.35 -10.12 10.46
C GLU A 50 -18.01 -8.63 10.46
N LYS A 51 -16.90 -8.24 11.10
CA LYS A 51 -16.45 -6.84 11.12
C LYS A 51 -16.08 -6.36 9.72
N LEU A 52 -15.44 -7.21 8.91
CA LEU A 52 -15.16 -6.89 7.51
C LEU A 52 -16.46 -6.70 6.70
N ALA A 53 -17.45 -7.58 6.85
CA ALA A 53 -18.73 -7.44 6.17
C ALA A 53 -19.45 -6.13 6.53
N ASN A 54 -19.44 -5.77 7.82
CA ASN A 54 -20.01 -4.51 8.30
C ASN A 54 -19.24 -3.29 7.74
N GLU A 55 -17.91 -3.36 7.66
CA GLU A 55 -17.09 -2.28 7.12
C GLU A 55 -17.30 -2.10 5.60
N ILE A 56 -17.46 -3.20 4.86
CA ILE A 56 -17.81 -3.18 3.44
C ILE A 56 -19.18 -2.53 3.23
N ALA A 57 -20.18 -2.89 4.06
CA ALA A 57 -21.50 -2.28 4.00
C ALA A 57 -21.45 -0.77 4.28
N ARG A 58 -20.72 -0.38 5.32
CA ARG A 58 -20.49 1.03 5.68
C ARG A 58 -19.82 1.82 4.55
N CYS A 59 -18.82 1.24 3.88
CA CYS A 59 -18.17 1.90 2.74
C CYS A 59 -19.15 2.12 1.57
N LYS A 60 -20.06 1.17 1.30
CA LYS A 60 -21.10 1.34 0.27
C LYS A 60 -22.09 2.45 0.60
N ASP A 61 -22.36 2.71 1.88
CA ASP A 61 -23.19 3.86 2.29
C ASP A 61 -22.48 5.21 2.04
N MET A 62 -21.17 5.20 1.82
CA MET A 62 -20.33 6.40 1.62
C MET A 62 -19.90 6.64 0.17
N THR A 63 -20.01 5.64 -0.71
CA THR A 63 -19.64 5.76 -2.12
C THR A 63 -20.38 4.78 -3.02
N ASP A 64 -20.78 5.28 -4.20
CA ASP A 64 -21.28 4.46 -5.32
C ASP A 64 -20.15 4.05 -6.29
N LYS A 65 -18.90 4.42 -6.00
CA LYS A 65 -17.73 4.13 -6.85
C LYS A 65 -17.10 2.78 -6.48
N PRO A 66 -16.38 2.13 -7.43
CA PRO A 66 -15.65 0.90 -7.13
C PRO A 66 -14.61 1.12 -6.02
N PHE A 67 -14.57 0.20 -5.06
CA PHE A 67 -13.52 0.07 -4.06
C PHE A 67 -13.11 -1.39 -3.94
N GLY A 68 -11.94 -1.62 -3.32
CA GLY A 68 -11.39 -2.95 -3.09
C GLY A 68 -11.23 -3.30 -1.62
N VAL A 69 -10.77 -4.54 -1.39
CA VAL A 69 -10.36 -5.02 -0.06
C VAL A 69 -8.95 -5.61 -0.15
N ASN A 70 -8.08 -5.24 0.78
CA ASN A 70 -6.78 -5.86 0.95
C ASN A 70 -6.89 -7.10 1.85
N LEU A 71 -6.28 -8.21 1.43
CA LEU A 71 -5.98 -9.38 2.26
C LEU A 71 -4.49 -9.66 2.25
N THR A 72 -3.84 -9.40 3.38
CA THR A 72 -2.43 -9.73 3.56
C THR A 72 -2.27 -11.13 4.18
N PHE A 73 -1.47 -11.98 3.55
CA PHE A 73 -1.15 -13.33 4.02
C PHE A 73 0.17 -13.30 4.80
N LEU A 74 0.08 -13.17 6.12
CA LEU A 74 1.22 -13.04 7.01
C LEU A 74 1.69 -14.40 7.55
N PRO A 75 2.98 -14.58 7.85
CA PRO A 75 3.47 -15.75 8.58
C PRO A 75 3.14 -15.61 10.07
N THR A 76 1.89 -15.91 10.47
CA THR A 76 1.43 -15.78 11.87
C THR A 76 1.24 -17.15 12.53
N VAL A 77 1.43 -17.19 13.86
CA VAL A 77 1.14 -18.37 14.68
C VAL A 77 -0.37 -18.64 14.73
N ASN A 78 -1.16 -17.57 14.82
CA ASN A 78 -2.63 -17.62 14.74
C ASN A 78 -3.06 -17.07 13.38
N ALA A 79 -3.39 -17.98 12.46
CA ALA A 79 -3.89 -17.58 11.15
C ALA A 79 -5.28 -16.95 11.29
N PRO A 80 -5.53 -15.79 10.66
CA PRO A 80 -6.88 -15.26 10.49
C PRO A 80 -7.80 -16.26 9.78
N ASP A 81 -9.12 -16.11 9.96
CA ASP A 81 -10.13 -16.85 9.19
C ASP A 81 -10.18 -16.36 7.73
N TYR A 82 -9.14 -16.67 6.94
CA TYR A 82 -9.06 -16.30 5.54
C TYR A 82 -10.26 -16.81 4.71
N PRO A 83 -10.75 -18.06 4.88
CA PRO A 83 -11.96 -18.50 4.18
C PRO A 83 -13.17 -17.63 4.50
N GLY A 84 -13.40 -17.29 5.77
CA GLY A 84 -14.48 -16.40 6.18
C GLY A 84 -14.32 -14.99 5.62
N LEU A 85 -13.10 -14.44 5.62
CA LEU A 85 -12.81 -13.12 5.06
C LEU A 85 -13.05 -13.08 3.54
N VAL A 86 -12.60 -14.10 2.80
CA VAL A 86 -12.86 -14.26 1.36
C VAL A 86 -14.37 -14.30 1.10
N LYS A 87 -15.12 -15.08 1.89
CA LYS A 87 -16.58 -15.14 1.79
C LYS A 87 -17.23 -13.78 2.04
N ALA A 88 -16.80 -13.05 3.08
CA ALA A 88 -17.32 -11.72 3.40
C ALA A 88 -17.10 -10.72 2.25
N ILE A 89 -15.93 -10.78 1.58
CA ILE A 89 -15.62 -9.94 0.41
C ILE A 89 -16.56 -10.28 -0.76
N ILE A 90 -16.72 -11.57 -1.07
CA ILE A 90 -17.55 -12.04 -2.19
C ILE A 90 -19.02 -11.71 -1.96
N ASP A 91 -19.56 -12.04 -0.79
CA ASP A 91 -20.96 -11.74 -0.43
C ASP A 91 -21.20 -10.23 -0.33
N GLY A 92 -20.18 -9.48 0.10
CA GLY A 92 -20.14 -8.04 0.08
C GLY A 92 -20.11 -7.43 -1.33
N GLY A 93 -20.03 -8.24 -2.39
CA GLY A 93 -20.08 -7.77 -3.78
C GLY A 93 -18.90 -6.92 -4.22
N VAL A 94 -17.78 -6.96 -3.49
CA VAL A 94 -16.53 -6.27 -3.83
C VAL A 94 -15.98 -6.86 -5.13
N LYS A 95 -15.46 -6.01 -6.03
CA LYS A 95 -14.98 -6.42 -7.36
C LYS A 95 -13.46 -6.31 -7.55
N ALA A 96 -12.75 -5.74 -6.59
CA ALA A 96 -11.30 -5.64 -6.58
C ALA A 96 -10.74 -6.17 -5.25
N VAL A 97 -9.73 -7.03 -5.31
CA VAL A 97 -8.99 -7.47 -4.14
C VAL A 97 -7.51 -7.24 -4.36
N GLU A 98 -6.88 -6.56 -3.39
CA GLU A 98 -5.43 -6.54 -3.29
C GLU A 98 -5.00 -7.67 -2.36
N THR A 99 -4.03 -8.48 -2.78
CA THR A 99 -3.39 -9.46 -1.91
C THR A 99 -1.94 -9.10 -1.70
N ALA A 100 -1.38 -9.42 -0.53
CA ALA A 100 0.03 -9.17 -0.22
C ALA A 100 0.59 -10.28 0.68
N GLY A 101 1.92 -10.33 0.82
CA GLY A 101 2.60 -11.34 1.64
C GLY A 101 2.73 -12.68 0.91
N ASN A 102 2.39 -13.77 1.59
CA ASN A 102 2.47 -15.11 1.02
C ASN A 102 1.57 -15.30 -0.22
N ASN A 103 1.92 -16.28 -1.03
CA ASN A 103 1.26 -16.56 -2.30
C ASN A 103 -0.27 -16.80 -2.14
N PRO A 104 -1.13 -16.09 -2.90
CA PRO A 104 -2.59 -16.13 -2.76
C PRO A 104 -3.25 -17.30 -3.50
N ALA A 105 -2.49 -18.26 -4.06
CA ALA A 105 -3.02 -19.33 -4.93
C ALA A 105 -4.22 -20.09 -4.34
N GLN A 106 -4.29 -20.25 -3.02
CA GLN A 106 -5.38 -20.94 -2.35
C GLN A 106 -6.71 -20.18 -2.42
N VAL A 107 -6.69 -18.84 -2.50
CA VAL A 107 -7.91 -18.02 -2.52
C VAL A 107 -8.32 -17.57 -3.93
N LEU A 108 -7.38 -17.59 -4.89
CA LEU A 108 -7.61 -17.10 -6.25
C LEU A 108 -8.80 -17.77 -6.97
N PRO A 109 -9.03 -19.10 -6.90
CA PRO A 109 -10.17 -19.72 -7.58
C PRO A 109 -11.51 -19.13 -7.12
N PHE A 110 -11.69 -18.90 -5.82
CA PHE A 110 -12.93 -18.34 -5.27
C PHE A 110 -13.19 -16.92 -5.76
N PHE A 111 -12.14 -16.09 -5.83
CA PHE A 111 -12.27 -14.74 -6.38
C PHE A 111 -12.59 -14.75 -7.88
N LYS A 112 -11.92 -15.63 -8.65
CA LYS A 112 -12.18 -15.77 -10.09
C LYS A 112 -13.62 -16.22 -10.37
N ASP A 113 -14.11 -17.22 -9.66
CA ASP A 113 -15.48 -17.73 -9.81
C ASP A 113 -16.53 -16.66 -9.47
N ALA A 114 -16.22 -15.75 -8.55
CA ALA A 114 -17.07 -14.60 -8.19
C ALA A 114 -16.90 -13.37 -9.11
N GLY A 115 -16.02 -13.44 -10.10
CA GLY A 115 -15.70 -12.31 -10.99
C GLY A 115 -14.97 -11.16 -10.30
N VAL A 116 -14.23 -11.44 -9.22
CA VAL A 116 -13.41 -10.47 -8.50
C VAL A 116 -12.03 -10.40 -9.13
N LYS A 117 -11.58 -9.19 -9.44
CA LYS A 117 -10.24 -8.92 -9.99
C LYS A 117 -9.21 -8.86 -8.88
N VAL A 118 -8.08 -9.56 -9.07
CA VAL A 118 -7.03 -9.65 -8.05
C VAL A 118 -5.75 -8.98 -8.52
N ILE A 119 -5.29 -8.00 -7.73
CA ILE A 119 -3.95 -7.43 -7.82
C ILE A 119 -3.09 -7.99 -6.68
N HIS A 120 -1.91 -8.56 -7.00
CA HIS A 120 -1.00 -9.08 -5.97
C HIS A 120 0.21 -8.18 -5.81
N LYS A 121 0.51 -7.77 -4.56
CA LYS A 121 1.65 -6.94 -4.22
C LYS A 121 2.92 -7.78 -4.09
N CYS A 122 3.94 -7.43 -4.88
CA CYS A 122 5.17 -8.19 -5.05
C CYS A 122 6.40 -7.29 -4.91
N THR A 123 7.42 -7.76 -4.18
CA THR A 123 8.67 -7.03 -3.95
C THR A 123 9.81 -7.41 -4.90
N SER A 124 9.55 -8.30 -5.86
CA SER A 124 10.54 -8.74 -6.84
C SER A 124 9.88 -9.25 -8.12
N VAL A 125 10.63 -9.22 -9.23
CA VAL A 125 10.14 -9.73 -10.53
C VAL A 125 9.77 -11.21 -10.45
N ARG A 126 10.56 -12.05 -9.74
CA ARG A 126 10.23 -13.47 -9.55
C ARG A 126 8.87 -13.68 -8.86
N HIS A 127 8.53 -12.83 -7.88
CA HIS A 127 7.23 -12.91 -7.19
C HIS A 127 6.11 -12.41 -8.10
N ALA A 128 6.34 -11.34 -8.87
CA ALA A 128 5.40 -10.82 -9.85
C ALA A 128 5.07 -11.85 -10.93
N LEU A 129 6.09 -12.50 -11.52
CA LEU A 129 5.91 -13.59 -12.48
C LEU A 129 5.17 -14.78 -11.87
N LYS A 130 5.45 -15.10 -10.59
CA LYS A 130 4.70 -16.14 -9.91
C LYS A 130 3.22 -15.76 -9.79
N ALA A 131 2.91 -14.53 -9.42
CA ALA A 131 1.55 -13.99 -9.34
C ALA A 131 0.82 -14.05 -10.69
N GLN A 132 1.50 -13.68 -11.77
CA GLN A 132 0.99 -13.84 -13.13
C GLN A 132 0.70 -15.31 -13.47
N SER A 133 1.63 -16.22 -13.18
CA SER A 133 1.49 -17.65 -13.52
C SER A 133 0.32 -18.34 -12.82
N ILE A 134 -0.06 -17.88 -11.63
CA ILE A 134 -1.24 -18.37 -10.89
C ILE A 134 -2.52 -17.62 -11.27
N GLY A 135 -2.38 -16.60 -12.13
CA GLY A 135 -3.44 -15.85 -12.78
C GLY A 135 -4.05 -14.75 -11.91
N CYS A 136 -3.23 -13.96 -11.21
CA CYS A 136 -3.66 -12.62 -10.80
C CYS A 136 -3.93 -11.76 -12.05
N ASP A 137 -4.85 -10.81 -11.96
CA ASP A 137 -5.21 -9.92 -13.07
C ASP A 137 -4.24 -8.73 -13.22
N ALA A 138 -3.56 -8.36 -12.12
CA ALA A 138 -2.53 -7.34 -12.10
C ALA A 138 -1.49 -7.60 -11.00
N VAL A 139 -0.40 -6.86 -11.02
CA VAL A 139 0.62 -6.84 -9.96
C VAL A 139 0.79 -5.42 -9.41
N SER A 140 1.04 -5.29 -8.12
CA SER A 140 1.57 -4.05 -7.52
C SER A 140 3.04 -4.28 -7.21
N VAL A 141 3.95 -3.62 -7.93
CA VAL A 141 5.39 -3.84 -7.84
C VAL A 141 5.95 -2.88 -6.78
N ASP A 142 6.27 -3.42 -5.60
CA ASP A 142 6.66 -2.69 -4.40
C ASP A 142 8.18 -2.60 -4.31
N GLY A 143 8.71 -1.40 -4.59
CA GLY A 143 10.14 -1.10 -4.56
C GLY A 143 10.68 -0.87 -3.15
N PHE A 144 12.01 -0.80 -3.04
CA PHE A 144 12.72 -0.62 -1.77
C PHE A 144 12.30 0.63 -0.98
N GLU A 145 11.74 1.64 -1.65
CA GLU A 145 11.25 2.90 -1.08
C GLU A 145 9.96 2.75 -0.25
N CYS A 146 9.25 1.62 -0.38
CA CYS A 146 7.93 1.42 0.23
C CYS A 146 7.96 1.50 1.76
N GLY A 147 6.89 2.05 2.35
CA GLY A 147 6.57 1.79 3.77
C GLY A 147 6.02 0.38 3.92
N GLY A 148 6.29 -0.27 5.05
CA GLY A 148 5.97 -1.70 5.22
C GLY A 148 7.10 -2.58 4.72
N HIS A 149 6.80 -3.75 4.14
CA HIS A 149 7.81 -4.80 3.92
C HIS A 149 8.35 -4.78 2.47
N PRO A 150 9.57 -4.25 2.20
CA PRO A 150 10.16 -4.21 0.86
C PRO A 150 10.77 -5.57 0.42
N GLY A 151 10.70 -6.59 1.28
CA GLY A 151 11.45 -7.82 1.08
C GLY A 151 12.94 -7.64 1.34
N GLU A 152 13.76 -8.51 0.76
CA GLU A 152 15.18 -8.66 1.13
C GLU A 152 16.17 -8.43 -0.01
N ASP A 153 15.69 -8.00 -1.17
CA ASP A 153 16.53 -7.85 -2.38
C ASP A 153 17.06 -6.41 -2.56
N ASP A 154 16.52 -5.45 -1.81
CA ASP A 154 16.94 -4.04 -1.78
C ASP A 154 16.98 -3.35 -3.17
N VAL A 155 16.02 -3.68 -4.05
CA VAL A 155 15.95 -3.11 -5.40
C VAL A 155 15.02 -1.89 -5.42
N PRO A 156 15.53 -0.67 -5.69
CA PRO A 156 14.70 0.52 -5.82
C PRO A 156 13.86 0.49 -7.10
N ASN A 157 12.76 1.24 -7.10
CA ASN A 157 11.82 1.26 -8.22
C ASN A 157 12.42 1.72 -9.55
N PHE A 158 13.45 2.57 -9.52
CA PHE A 158 14.16 2.99 -10.73
C PHE A 158 14.77 1.81 -11.52
N ILE A 159 15.05 0.69 -10.85
CA ILE A 159 15.51 -0.55 -11.47
C ILE A 159 14.39 -1.59 -11.53
N LEU A 160 13.61 -1.73 -10.47
CA LEU A 160 12.61 -2.79 -10.36
C LEU A 160 11.48 -2.66 -11.39
N LEU A 161 10.98 -1.45 -11.62
CA LEU A 161 9.84 -1.20 -12.51
C LEU A 161 10.13 -1.53 -13.99
N PRO A 162 11.20 -1.01 -14.62
CA PRO A 162 11.49 -1.38 -16.01
C PRO A 162 11.82 -2.88 -16.14
N ARG A 163 12.45 -3.49 -15.13
CA ARG A 163 12.69 -4.95 -15.14
C ARG A 163 11.40 -5.75 -15.05
N ALA A 164 10.39 -5.28 -14.31
CA ALA A 164 9.07 -5.89 -14.30
C ALA A 164 8.36 -5.70 -15.65
N ALA A 165 8.46 -4.51 -16.25
CA ALA A 165 7.87 -4.20 -17.55
C ALA A 165 8.42 -5.08 -18.69
N ASP A 166 9.71 -5.43 -18.66
CA ASP A 166 10.34 -6.31 -19.65
C ASP A 166 9.82 -7.76 -19.59
N GLU A 167 9.26 -8.21 -18.45
CA GLU A 167 8.95 -9.62 -18.19
C GLU A 167 7.46 -9.91 -17.97
N LEU A 168 6.67 -8.94 -17.50
CA LEU A 168 5.24 -9.11 -17.24
C LEU A 168 4.39 -8.96 -18.51
N GLU A 169 3.35 -9.76 -18.59
CA GLU A 169 2.32 -9.70 -19.65
C GLU A 169 1.01 -9.09 -19.14
N ILE A 170 0.77 -9.15 -17.82
CA ILE A 170 -0.38 -8.51 -17.15
C ILE A 170 -0.01 -7.09 -16.71
N PRO A 171 -0.98 -6.16 -16.62
CA PRO A 171 -0.69 -4.80 -16.18
C PRO A 171 -0.18 -4.78 -14.74
N PHE A 172 0.67 -3.80 -14.43
CA PHE A 172 1.13 -3.56 -13.07
C PHE A 172 1.06 -2.09 -12.69
N VAL A 173 0.96 -1.82 -11.39
CA VAL A 173 1.17 -0.48 -10.83
C VAL A 173 2.52 -0.44 -10.12
N SER A 174 3.14 0.74 -10.13
CA SER A 174 4.29 1.01 -9.28
C SER A 174 3.85 1.21 -7.83
N SER A 175 4.63 0.75 -6.85
CA SER A 175 4.34 0.92 -5.42
C SER A 175 5.62 1.22 -4.63
N GLY A 176 5.53 2.13 -3.66
CA GLY A 176 6.67 2.59 -2.85
C GLY A 176 7.42 3.79 -3.45
N GLY A 177 7.43 4.93 -2.77
CA GLY A 177 8.11 6.13 -3.25
C GLY A 177 7.26 7.12 -4.06
N MET A 178 5.95 6.88 -4.21
CA MET A 178 5.06 7.73 -5.01
C MET A 178 4.25 8.70 -4.15
N ALA A 179 4.18 9.97 -4.58
CA ALA A 179 3.42 11.01 -3.87
C ALA A 179 2.70 12.05 -4.74
N ASP A 180 3.12 12.25 -5.98
CA ASP A 180 2.72 13.42 -6.79
C ASP A 180 2.65 13.13 -8.31
N GLY A 181 2.41 14.16 -9.13
CA GLY A 181 2.35 14.01 -10.59
C GLY A 181 3.68 13.58 -11.23
N ARG A 182 4.83 13.95 -10.64
CA ARG A 182 6.16 13.49 -11.09
C ARG A 182 6.27 11.97 -10.93
N SER A 183 5.82 11.47 -9.79
CA SER A 183 5.79 10.04 -9.47
C SER A 183 4.94 9.26 -10.47
N LEU A 184 3.75 9.79 -10.80
CA LEU A 184 2.86 9.17 -11.78
C LEU A 184 3.51 9.11 -13.17
N VAL A 185 4.04 10.23 -13.67
CA VAL A 185 4.67 10.26 -14.99
C VAL A 185 5.89 9.35 -15.07
N ALA A 186 6.72 9.33 -14.02
CA ALA A 186 7.87 8.44 -13.96
C ALA A 186 7.44 6.96 -13.96
N SER A 187 6.37 6.63 -13.24
CA SER A 187 5.81 5.26 -13.20
C SER A 187 5.35 4.81 -14.59
N LEU A 188 4.60 5.66 -15.29
CA LEU A 188 4.13 5.39 -16.66
C LEU A 188 5.31 5.24 -17.63
N ALA A 189 6.32 6.10 -17.52
CA ALA A 189 7.52 6.04 -18.35
C ALA A 189 8.35 4.77 -18.10
N MET A 190 8.28 4.17 -16.91
CA MET A 190 8.92 2.91 -16.56
C MET A 190 8.06 1.67 -16.86
N GLY A 191 6.93 1.84 -17.55
CA GLY A 191 6.08 0.75 -18.03
C GLY A 191 4.94 0.35 -17.09
N ALA A 192 4.79 1.00 -15.94
CA ALA A 192 3.62 0.78 -15.08
C ALA A 192 2.37 1.42 -15.71
N GLU A 193 1.20 0.87 -15.40
CA GLU A 193 -0.11 1.33 -15.88
C GLU A 193 -0.83 2.20 -14.83
N GLY A 194 -0.11 2.61 -13.79
CA GLY A 194 -0.58 3.44 -12.69
C GLY A 194 0.37 3.38 -11.49
N MET A 195 -0.07 3.96 -10.37
CA MET A 195 0.70 3.93 -9.12
C MET A 195 -0.18 3.62 -7.90
N ASN A 196 0.44 3.00 -6.91
CA ASN A 196 -0.09 2.70 -5.60
C ASN A 196 0.61 3.57 -4.55
N MET A 197 -0.16 4.16 -3.64
CA MET A 197 0.36 5.00 -2.55
C MET A 197 -0.15 4.53 -1.20
N GLY A 198 0.71 4.62 -0.18
CA GLY A 198 0.36 4.42 1.23
C GLY A 198 0.55 5.70 2.02
N THR A 199 1.80 6.03 2.37
CA THR A 199 2.17 7.21 3.19
C THR A 199 1.52 8.52 2.73
N ARG A 200 1.42 8.76 1.42
CA ARG A 200 0.77 9.96 0.86
C ARG A 200 -0.71 10.06 1.24
N PHE A 201 -1.44 8.95 1.30
CA PHE A 201 -2.85 8.95 1.70
C PHE A 201 -3.03 9.08 3.22
N ILE A 202 -2.09 8.62 4.04
CA ILE A 202 -2.14 8.89 5.50
C ILE A 202 -2.15 10.40 5.78
N ALA A 203 -1.36 11.17 5.03
CA ALA A 203 -1.35 12.64 5.08
C ALA A 203 -2.50 13.26 4.23
N THR A 204 -3.73 12.87 4.52
CA THR A 204 -4.95 13.48 3.96
C THR A 204 -5.97 13.78 5.05
N LYS A 205 -6.94 14.65 4.77
CA LYS A 205 -7.96 15.04 5.76
C LYS A 205 -8.84 13.86 6.17
N GLU A 206 -9.20 13.01 5.21
CA GLU A 206 -10.12 11.87 5.40
C GLU A 206 -9.47 10.64 6.04
N ALA A 207 -8.13 10.57 6.07
CA ALA A 207 -7.42 9.49 6.74
C ALA A 207 -7.79 9.44 8.24
N PRO A 208 -8.34 8.31 8.73
CA PRO A 208 -8.87 8.18 10.09
C PRO A 208 -7.76 7.86 11.09
N VAL A 209 -6.75 8.72 11.14
CA VAL A 209 -5.62 8.64 12.07
C VAL A 209 -5.52 9.89 12.91
N HIS A 210 -4.87 9.78 14.06
CA HIS A 210 -4.57 10.91 14.92
C HIS A 210 -3.75 11.97 14.17
N GLU A 211 -4.01 13.26 14.43
CA GLU A 211 -3.36 14.37 13.72
C GLU A 211 -1.83 14.40 13.90
N ASN A 212 -1.32 13.88 15.03
CA ASN A 212 0.12 13.70 15.25
C ASN A 212 0.78 12.83 14.18
N VAL A 213 0.07 11.80 13.67
CA VAL A 213 0.60 10.93 12.60
C VAL A 213 0.78 11.73 11.31
N LYS A 214 -0.22 12.54 10.95
CA LYS A 214 -0.17 13.39 9.75
C LYS A 214 0.92 14.46 9.89
N ALA A 215 1.01 15.09 11.06
CA ALA A 215 2.03 16.08 11.37
C ALA A 215 3.45 15.49 11.31
N ALA A 216 3.65 14.26 11.82
CA ALA A 216 4.93 13.57 11.73
C ALA A 216 5.35 13.29 10.28
N ILE A 217 4.41 12.87 9.41
CA ILE A 217 4.70 12.67 7.98
C ILE A 217 5.10 13.97 7.31
N VAL A 218 4.37 15.07 7.56
CA VAL A 218 4.65 16.38 6.96
C VAL A 218 5.97 16.99 7.45
N ALA A 219 6.36 16.69 8.69
CA ALA A 219 7.61 17.16 9.28
C ALA A 219 8.84 16.35 8.85
N ALA A 220 8.65 15.13 8.33
CA ALA A 220 9.72 14.21 8.01
C ALA A 220 10.45 14.56 6.71
N SER A 221 11.76 14.36 6.71
CA SER A 221 12.58 14.27 5.51
C SER A 221 12.59 12.84 4.95
N GLU A 222 13.21 12.65 3.79
CA GLU A 222 13.42 11.33 3.20
C GLU A 222 14.34 10.42 4.04
N LEU A 223 15.07 10.99 5.01
CA LEU A 223 16.03 10.29 5.88
C LEU A 223 15.41 9.82 7.20
N ASP A 224 14.16 10.18 7.49
CA ASP A 224 13.50 9.92 8.78
C ASP A 224 12.76 8.58 8.83
N THR A 225 13.19 7.62 8.00
CA THR A 225 12.73 6.23 8.07
C THR A 225 13.88 5.28 8.40
N ARG A 226 13.55 4.10 8.92
CA ARG A 226 14.50 3.03 9.26
C ARG A 226 14.02 1.70 8.68
N LEU A 227 14.97 0.79 8.44
CA LEU A 227 14.68 -0.61 8.17
C LEU A 227 14.91 -1.40 9.44
N VAL A 228 13.84 -1.99 9.97
CA VAL A 228 13.85 -2.86 11.14
C VAL A 228 13.63 -4.31 10.72
N MET A 229 13.88 -5.24 11.63
CA MET A 229 13.70 -6.69 11.51
C MET A 229 14.55 -7.35 10.41
N ARG A 230 15.64 -6.71 9.99
CA ARG A 230 16.54 -7.24 8.95
C ARG A 230 17.21 -8.56 9.36
N PRO A 231 17.75 -8.73 10.58
CA PRO A 231 18.34 -10.01 10.99
C PRO A 231 17.31 -11.17 11.00
N LEU A 232 16.03 -10.85 11.17
CA LEU A 232 14.93 -11.83 11.13
C LEU A 232 14.46 -12.16 9.71
N ARG A 233 15.02 -11.50 8.68
CA ARG A 233 14.54 -11.58 7.29
C ARG A 233 13.04 -11.28 7.15
N ASN A 234 12.58 -10.34 7.96
CA ASN A 234 11.21 -9.83 7.96
C ASN A 234 11.24 -8.30 7.89
N THR A 235 12.04 -7.77 6.96
CA THR A 235 12.36 -6.35 6.91
C THR A 235 11.10 -5.50 6.78
N GLU A 236 10.97 -4.48 7.62
CA GLU A 236 9.92 -3.45 7.53
C GLU A 236 10.56 -2.05 7.53
N ARG A 237 10.08 -1.18 6.63
CA ARG A 237 10.38 0.24 6.63
C ARG A 237 9.36 1.01 7.45
N VAL A 238 9.87 1.68 8.48
CA VAL A 238 9.06 2.39 9.48
C VAL A 238 9.58 3.80 9.71
N MET A 239 8.70 4.67 10.21
CA MET A 239 9.12 6.01 10.66
C MET A 239 10.11 5.88 11.83
N THR A 240 11.10 6.75 11.88
CA THR A 240 12.01 6.85 13.02
C THR A 240 11.30 7.41 14.25
N ASN A 241 11.52 6.80 15.42
CA ASN A 241 11.10 7.28 16.73
C ASN A 241 11.93 6.60 17.83
N ASP A 242 11.70 6.93 19.10
CA ASP A 242 12.52 6.42 20.21
C ASP A 242 12.46 4.88 20.33
N ALA A 243 11.29 4.28 20.17
CA ALA A 243 11.12 2.82 20.23
C ALA A 243 11.81 2.11 19.05
N VAL A 244 11.82 2.70 17.85
CA VAL A 244 12.52 2.17 16.67
C VAL A 244 14.03 2.26 16.85
N GLU A 245 14.55 3.35 17.41
CA GLU A 245 15.98 3.47 17.72
C GLU A 245 16.41 2.46 18.79
N GLU A 246 15.55 2.16 19.77
CA GLU A 246 15.80 1.07 20.73
C GLU A 246 15.77 -0.31 20.08
N LEU A 247 14.78 -0.58 19.22
CA LEU A 247 14.70 -1.80 18.42
C LEU A 247 16.02 -2.04 17.67
N LEU A 248 16.53 -1.03 16.96
CA LEU A 248 17.78 -1.13 16.20
C LEU A 248 19.01 -1.39 17.07
N LYS A 249 19.05 -0.88 18.31
CA LYS A 249 20.12 -1.25 19.26
C LYS A 249 20.06 -2.73 19.61
N ILE A 250 18.85 -3.24 19.92
CA ILE A 250 18.64 -4.67 20.23
C ILE A 250 19.09 -5.55 19.05
N GLU A 251 18.76 -5.17 17.81
CA GLU A 251 19.21 -5.89 16.61
C GLU A 251 20.72 -5.90 16.48
N LYS A 252 21.36 -4.76 16.70
CA LYS A 252 22.82 -4.64 16.62
C LYS A 252 23.52 -5.47 17.68
N GLU A 253 22.99 -5.50 18.89
CA GLU A 253 23.56 -6.24 20.02
C GLU A 253 23.41 -7.75 19.84
N LYS A 254 22.26 -8.22 19.37
CA LYS A 254 21.97 -9.65 19.23
C LYS A 254 22.41 -10.24 17.89
N GLY A 255 22.44 -9.44 16.82
CA GLY A 255 22.83 -9.89 15.49
C GLY A 255 22.04 -11.13 15.05
N ALA A 256 22.76 -12.21 14.73
CA ALA A 256 22.15 -13.47 14.27
C ALA A 256 21.38 -14.23 15.37
N ASP A 257 21.58 -13.91 16.65
CA ASP A 257 20.88 -14.55 17.77
C ASP A 257 19.54 -13.87 18.12
N LEU A 258 19.18 -12.82 17.38
CA LEU A 258 17.93 -12.08 17.57
C LEU A 258 16.72 -13.00 17.38
N LYS A 259 15.77 -12.93 18.31
CA LYS A 259 14.46 -13.59 18.19
C LYS A 259 13.36 -12.53 18.17
N PHE A 260 12.20 -12.89 17.61
CA PHE A 260 11.06 -11.98 17.54
C PHE A 260 10.60 -11.53 18.93
N GLU A 261 10.67 -12.41 19.93
CA GLU A 261 10.30 -12.11 21.31
C GLU A 261 11.18 -11.02 21.95
N ASP A 262 12.40 -10.82 21.45
CA ASP A 262 13.32 -9.79 21.96
C ASP A 262 12.90 -8.36 21.60
N ILE A 263 12.05 -8.20 20.57
CA ILE A 263 11.60 -6.90 20.05
C ILE A 263 10.08 -6.74 20.07
N ILE A 264 9.38 -7.66 20.75
CA ILE A 264 7.91 -7.75 20.70
C ILE A 264 7.23 -6.46 21.19
N GLU A 265 7.83 -5.78 22.17
CA GLU A 265 7.30 -4.53 22.73
C GLU A 265 7.32 -3.37 21.73
N GLN A 266 8.27 -3.38 20.79
CA GLN A 266 8.44 -2.32 19.79
C GLN A 266 7.62 -2.57 18.51
N VAL A 267 7.14 -3.80 18.28
CA VAL A 267 6.47 -4.17 17.01
C VAL A 267 5.04 -4.68 17.17
N ALA A 268 4.68 -5.31 18.29
CA ALA A 268 3.37 -5.91 18.49
C ALA A 268 2.41 -4.96 19.21
N GLY A 269 1.20 -4.80 18.68
CA GLY A 269 0.14 -4.01 19.33
C GLY A 269 0.38 -2.49 19.33
N VAL A 270 1.36 -2.01 18.57
CA VAL A 270 1.77 -0.59 18.55
C VAL A 270 0.86 0.27 17.66
N TYR A 271 0.28 -0.31 16.60
CA TYR A 271 -0.55 0.42 15.63
C TYR A 271 -1.77 1.14 16.25
N PRO A 272 -2.59 0.55 17.14
CA PRO A 272 -3.67 1.28 17.80
C PRO A 272 -3.19 2.52 18.56
N ARG A 273 -2.10 2.40 19.33
CA ARG A 273 -1.53 3.50 20.13
C ARG A 273 -1.06 4.64 19.24
N ILE A 274 -0.44 4.33 18.12
CA ILE A 274 0.06 5.34 17.18
C ILE A 274 -1.09 5.94 16.37
N MET A 275 -1.84 5.10 15.67
CA MET A 275 -2.83 5.52 14.69
C MET A 275 -4.07 6.16 15.33
N ALA A 276 -4.53 5.67 16.48
CA ALA A 276 -5.73 6.20 17.14
C ALA A 276 -5.40 7.18 18.27
N GLU A 277 -4.38 6.89 19.08
CA GLU A 277 -4.07 7.66 20.30
C GLU A 277 -2.98 8.72 20.07
N GLY A 278 -2.25 8.66 18.95
CA GLY A 278 -1.21 9.64 18.61
C GLY A 278 0.06 9.52 19.45
N ASP A 279 0.28 8.37 20.08
CA ASP A 279 1.49 8.04 20.82
C ASP A 279 2.61 7.67 19.84
N MET A 280 3.29 8.69 19.33
CA MET A 280 4.22 8.55 18.20
C MET A 280 5.50 7.77 18.53
N ASP A 281 5.77 7.53 19.81
CA ASP A 281 6.93 6.78 20.31
C ASP A 281 6.57 5.35 20.75
N ALA A 282 5.32 4.91 20.56
CA ALA A 282 4.87 3.60 21.01
C ALA A 282 5.52 2.41 20.29
N GLY A 283 6.12 2.61 19.11
CA GLY A 283 6.74 1.53 18.36
C GLY A 283 6.88 1.76 16.86
N ALA A 284 7.23 0.68 16.16
CA ALA A 284 7.43 0.64 14.73
C ALA A 284 6.10 0.79 13.97
N TRP A 285 5.97 1.85 13.16
CA TRP A 285 4.84 2.04 12.26
C TRP A 285 5.27 2.34 10.84
N SER A 286 4.62 1.68 9.89
CA SER A 286 4.94 1.76 8.46
C SER A 286 4.90 3.20 7.92
N CYS A 287 6.03 3.66 7.39
CA CYS A 287 6.15 4.93 6.68
C CYS A 287 7.23 4.80 5.59
N GLY A 288 6.92 5.23 4.36
CA GLY A 288 7.87 5.23 3.25
C GLY A 288 8.75 6.47 3.25
N MET A 289 9.93 6.37 2.66
CA MET A 289 10.86 7.51 2.49
C MET A 289 10.25 8.67 1.68
N VAL A 290 9.15 8.40 0.97
CA VAL A 290 8.35 9.42 0.27
C VAL A 290 7.78 10.51 1.20
N ALA A 291 7.83 10.32 2.52
CA ALA A 291 7.51 11.36 3.50
C ALA A 291 8.23 12.70 3.20
N GLY A 292 9.49 12.66 2.74
CA GLY A 292 10.24 13.86 2.34
C GLY A 292 9.68 14.64 1.14
N LEU A 293 8.69 14.10 0.43
CA LEU A 293 7.96 14.79 -0.64
C LEU A 293 6.57 15.29 -0.20
N ILE A 294 6.17 15.03 1.04
CA ILE A 294 4.84 15.32 1.57
C ILE A 294 4.91 16.55 2.46
N ASN A 295 4.31 17.65 2.01
CA ASN A 295 4.41 18.95 2.69
C ASN A 295 3.06 19.56 3.06
N ASP A 296 1.97 18.80 2.94
CA ASP A 296 0.61 19.28 3.13
C ASP A 296 -0.37 18.15 3.51
N ILE A 297 -1.58 18.52 3.95
CA ILE A 297 -2.68 17.61 4.31
C ILE A 297 -3.94 18.00 3.51
N PRO A 298 -4.01 17.68 2.21
CA PRO A 298 -5.15 17.97 1.36
C PRO A 298 -6.31 17.00 1.62
N THR A 299 -7.49 17.27 1.06
CA THR A 299 -8.49 16.22 0.82
C THR A 299 -7.96 15.21 -0.20
N CYS A 300 -8.49 13.99 -0.18
CA CYS A 300 -8.19 12.98 -1.20
C CYS A 300 -8.50 13.48 -2.62
N LYS A 301 -9.58 14.26 -2.76
CA LYS A 301 -9.96 14.88 -4.03
C LYS A 301 -8.94 15.91 -4.51
N GLU A 302 -8.57 16.87 -3.67
CA GLU A 302 -7.54 17.87 -4.00
C GLU A 302 -6.22 17.20 -4.35
N LEU A 303 -5.84 16.14 -3.62
CA LEU A 303 -4.63 15.38 -3.87
C LEU A 303 -4.63 14.73 -5.26
N ILE A 304 -5.67 13.95 -5.58
CA ILE A 304 -5.76 13.23 -6.86
C ILE A 304 -5.90 14.20 -8.03
N ASP A 305 -6.75 15.23 -7.91
CA ASP A 305 -6.92 16.25 -8.95
C ASP A 305 -5.59 16.93 -9.26
N ARG A 306 -4.82 17.30 -8.23
CA ARG A 306 -3.49 17.90 -8.37
C ARG A 306 -2.50 16.96 -9.04
N ILE A 307 -2.40 15.70 -8.61
CA ILE A 307 -1.52 14.70 -9.24
C ILE A 307 -1.80 14.60 -10.74
N MET A 308 -3.09 14.55 -11.11
CA MET A 308 -3.49 14.42 -12.50
C MET A 308 -3.17 15.69 -13.32
N ALA A 309 -3.42 16.86 -12.75
CA ALA A 309 -3.10 18.14 -13.40
C ALA A 309 -1.58 18.32 -13.60
N GLU A 310 -0.78 18.00 -12.58
CA GLU A 310 0.68 18.01 -12.65
C GLU A 310 1.20 17.02 -13.70
N ALA A 311 0.66 15.81 -13.73
CA ALA A 311 1.04 14.80 -14.72
C ALA A 311 0.73 15.27 -16.15
N GLU A 312 -0.45 15.85 -16.38
CA GLU A 312 -0.83 16.42 -17.68
C GLU A 312 0.10 17.57 -18.08
N GLU A 313 0.45 18.46 -17.17
CA GLU A 313 1.40 19.55 -17.43
C GLU A 313 2.81 19.04 -17.77
N ILE A 314 3.31 18.05 -17.02
CA ILE A 314 4.62 17.45 -17.28
C ILE A 314 4.66 16.82 -18.68
N ILE A 315 3.64 16.06 -19.04
CA ILE A 315 3.58 15.38 -20.33
C ILE A 315 3.41 16.40 -21.47
N SER A 316 2.38 17.24 -21.38
CA SER A 316 1.96 18.11 -22.50
C SER A 316 2.88 19.30 -22.72
N LYS A 317 3.51 19.83 -21.67
CA LYS A 317 4.37 21.02 -21.76
C LYS A 317 5.84 20.69 -21.60
N ARG A 318 6.22 20.11 -20.46
CA ARG A 318 7.65 19.92 -20.11
C ARG A 318 8.33 18.93 -21.06
N MET A 319 7.75 17.74 -21.21
CA MET A 319 8.33 16.69 -22.06
C MET A 319 8.19 17.03 -23.55
N SER A 320 6.99 17.43 -24.00
CA SER A 320 6.79 17.88 -25.39
C SER A 320 7.74 19.02 -25.77
N GLY A 321 7.97 19.97 -24.88
CA GLY A 321 8.89 21.09 -25.12
C GLY A 321 10.37 20.69 -25.24
N MET A 322 10.76 19.50 -24.79
CA MET A 322 12.11 18.94 -25.02
C MET A 322 12.27 18.32 -26.40
N LEU A 323 11.15 18.00 -27.06
CA LEU A 323 11.12 17.40 -28.41
C LEU A 323 10.89 18.45 -29.51
N ALA A 324 10.53 19.67 -29.14
CA ALA A 324 10.27 20.80 -30.04
C ALA A 324 11.56 21.54 -30.41
#